data_AF-A0A2W6BEL6-F1
#
_entry.id   AF-A0A2W6BEL6-F1
#
_cell.length_a   1.000
_cell.length_b   1.000
_cell.length_c   1.000
_cell.angle_alpha   90.00
_cell.angle_beta   90.00
_cell.angle_gamma   90.00
#
_symmetry.space_group_name_H-M   'P 1'
#
loop_
_entity.id
_entity.type
_entity.pdbx_description
1 polymer ?
#
loop_
_entity_poly.entity_id
_entity_poly.type
_entity_poly.pdbx_seq_one_letter_code
_entity_poly.pdbx_strand_id
1 'polypeptide(L)'
;NGHSFGNLLLTALTDILGASDRAIDEAGRLLRIRGRVLPVTLTPTTLCARLADGNEIHGETDIDVRKSHHEVPISDVYLSPSAPAHPSVLEAIADADIVVLGPGDLYTSVIPNLLIEGVAQAVAGSAAKCIYVCNVMTKHGETTGFTASSFIREINRYLGGPDVLDCAVLNYHESLPRPLYEKYKKERSEPVSIDLGACYEAVPRLAIRALTATGALVRHDPDLLAATLMQLAVESPTTISDESEAAALLA
;
A
#
# COMPACT_ATOMS: atom_id res chain seq x y z
N ASN A 1 -5.65 -18.08 -22.48
CA ASN A 1 -6.09 -17.06 -23.46
C ASN A 1 -6.86 -15.96 -22.77
N GLY A 2 -6.13 -14.96 -22.25
CA GLY A 2 -6.67 -13.86 -21.46
C GLY A 2 -5.59 -12.90 -20.93
N HIS A 3 -4.40 -12.87 -21.54
CA HIS A 3 -3.33 -11.98 -21.12
C HIS A 3 -3.67 -10.55 -21.52
N SER A 4 -3.49 -9.59 -20.60
CA SER A 4 -3.68 -8.19 -20.90
C SER A 4 -2.70 -7.76 -22.01
N PHE A 5 -3.15 -6.86 -22.88
CA PHE A 5 -2.27 -6.30 -23.92
C PHE A 5 -0.99 -5.71 -23.33
N GLY A 6 -1.09 -5.04 -22.18
CA GLY A 6 0.06 -4.48 -21.48
C GLY A 6 1.10 -5.53 -21.09
N ASN A 7 0.68 -6.69 -20.58
CA ASN A 7 1.60 -7.77 -20.23
C ASN A 7 2.29 -8.34 -21.48
N LEU A 8 1.54 -8.54 -22.57
CA LEU A 8 2.12 -9.00 -23.83
C LEU A 8 3.13 -8.00 -24.40
N LEU A 9 2.82 -6.70 -24.33
CA LEU A 9 3.73 -5.63 -24.76
C LEU A 9 5.02 -5.63 -23.93
N LEU A 10 4.90 -5.69 -22.59
CA LEU A 10 6.06 -5.73 -21.70
C LEU A 10 6.89 -6.98 -21.92
N THR A 11 6.26 -8.17 -22.05
CA THR A 11 6.98 -9.41 -22.36
C THR A 11 7.75 -9.30 -23.68
N ALA A 12 7.11 -8.81 -24.75
CA ALA A 12 7.77 -8.65 -26.04
C ALA A 12 8.93 -7.64 -25.97
N LEU A 13 8.77 -6.53 -25.26
CA LEU A 13 9.85 -5.55 -25.07
C LEU A 13 10.99 -6.14 -24.23
N THR A 14 10.69 -6.91 -23.19
CA THR A 14 11.71 -7.61 -22.38
C THR A 14 12.48 -8.61 -23.24
N ASP A 15 11.81 -9.38 -24.09
CA ASP A 15 12.45 -10.33 -25.01
C ASP A 15 13.36 -9.62 -26.04
N ILE A 16 12.94 -8.46 -26.55
CA ILE A 16 13.71 -7.66 -27.53
C ILE A 16 14.91 -6.96 -26.88
N LEU A 17 14.72 -6.39 -25.69
CA LEU A 17 15.71 -5.55 -25.02
C LEU A 17 16.60 -6.33 -24.05
N GLY A 18 16.22 -7.55 -23.71
CA GLY A 18 16.94 -8.46 -22.83
C GLY A 18 16.90 -8.10 -21.34
N ALA A 19 16.10 -7.11 -20.93
CA ALA A 19 15.99 -6.67 -19.54
C ALA A 19 14.66 -5.97 -19.25
N SER A 20 14.07 -6.26 -18.08
CA SER A 20 12.72 -5.80 -17.70
C SER A 20 12.64 -4.29 -17.40
N ASP A 21 13.68 -3.71 -16.81
CA ASP A 21 13.82 -2.26 -16.60
C ASP A 21 13.76 -1.50 -17.94
N ARG A 22 14.56 -1.93 -18.92
CA ARG A 22 14.59 -1.32 -20.26
C ARG A 22 13.25 -1.45 -20.96
N ALA A 23 12.54 -2.56 -20.76
CA ALA A 23 11.20 -2.76 -21.29
C ALA A 23 10.18 -1.81 -20.67
N ILE A 24 10.25 -1.58 -19.36
CA ILE A 24 9.41 -0.61 -18.65
C ILE A 24 9.68 0.82 -19.15
N ASP A 25 10.94 1.20 -19.30
CA ASP A 25 11.33 2.52 -19.83
C ASP A 25 10.81 2.74 -21.25
N GLU A 26 10.99 1.75 -22.13
CA GLU A 26 10.55 1.85 -23.53
C GLU A 26 9.01 1.86 -23.63
N ALA A 27 8.32 1.05 -22.82
CA ALA A 27 6.86 1.09 -22.72
C ALA A 27 6.39 2.48 -22.23
N GLY A 28 7.05 3.05 -21.23
CA GLY A 28 6.79 4.39 -20.73
C GLY A 28 6.96 5.46 -21.82
N ARG A 29 8.01 5.36 -22.64
CA ARG A 29 8.26 6.26 -23.78
C ARG A 29 7.17 6.15 -24.85
N LEU A 30 6.79 4.93 -25.22
CA LEU A 30 5.75 4.65 -26.21
C LEU A 30 4.38 5.18 -25.75
N LEU A 31 4.07 5.02 -24.46
CA LEU A 31 2.83 5.47 -23.83
C LEU A 31 2.87 6.94 -23.38
N ARG A 32 4.02 7.61 -23.50
CA ARG A 32 4.25 9.02 -23.15
C ARG A 32 3.85 9.34 -21.70
N ILE A 33 4.24 8.47 -20.77
CA ILE A 33 3.96 8.66 -19.34
C ILE A 33 4.64 9.93 -18.83
N ARG A 34 4.08 10.52 -17.76
CA ARG A 34 4.72 11.57 -16.98
C ARG A 34 5.25 10.97 -15.69
N GLY A 35 6.56 11.04 -15.48
CA GLY A 35 7.26 10.38 -14.37
C GLY A 35 8.01 9.13 -14.81
N ARG A 36 8.47 8.35 -13.83
CA ARG A 36 9.24 7.10 -14.04
C ARG A 36 8.51 5.95 -13.35
N VAL A 37 8.59 4.77 -13.95
CA VAL A 37 8.16 3.51 -13.33
C VAL A 37 9.42 2.67 -13.18
N LEU A 38 9.72 2.26 -11.95
CA LEU A 38 10.94 1.50 -11.65
C LEU A 38 10.53 0.12 -11.14
N PRO A 39 11.09 -0.98 -11.68
CA PRO A 39 10.97 -2.27 -11.03
C PRO A 39 11.73 -2.23 -9.71
N VAL A 40 11.08 -2.66 -8.61
CA VAL A 40 11.70 -2.62 -7.28
C VAL A 40 12.98 -3.47 -7.22
N THR A 41 13.02 -4.57 -7.98
CA THR A 41 14.19 -5.43 -8.18
C THR A 41 14.17 -6.02 -9.60
N LEU A 42 15.33 -6.44 -10.09
CA LEU A 42 15.48 -7.26 -11.30
C LEU A 42 15.73 -8.75 -10.97
N THR A 43 15.94 -9.07 -9.69
CA THR A 43 16.17 -10.44 -9.26
C THR A 43 14.84 -11.17 -9.09
N PRO A 44 14.62 -12.31 -9.77
CA PRO A 44 13.42 -13.09 -9.57
C PRO A 44 13.27 -13.55 -8.12
N THR A 45 12.10 -13.31 -7.56
CA THR A 45 11.76 -13.71 -6.19
C THR A 45 10.28 -14.08 -6.10
N THR A 46 9.92 -14.86 -5.08
CA THR A 46 8.55 -15.28 -4.80
C THR A 46 8.12 -14.72 -3.45
N LEU A 47 6.95 -14.08 -3.41
CA LEU A 47 6.30 -13.69 -2.17
C LEU A 47 5.76 -14.94 -1.46
N CYS A 48 6.12 -15.10 -0.19
CA CYS A 48 5.64 -16.16 0.68
C CYS A 48 4.95 -15.55 1.90
N ALA A 49 3.86 -16.16 2.34
CA ALA A 49 3.14 -15.81 3.56
C ALA A 49 3.19 -16.97 4.55
N ARG A 50 3.57 -16.69 5.80
CA ARG A 50 3.41 -17.59 6.93
C ARG A 50 2.15 -17.24 7.69
N LEU A 51 1.34 -18.24 7.97
CA LEU A 51 0.07 -18.10 8.69
C LEU A 51 0.28 -18.32 10.19
N ALA A 52 -0.64 -17.82 11.01
CA ALA A 52 -0.58 -17.96 12.46
C ALA A 52 -0.61 -19.41 12.97
N ASP A 53 -1.10 -20.35 12.16
CA ASP A 53 -1.11 -21.80 12.44
C ASP A 53 0.17 -22.52 11.98
N GLY A 54 1.13 -21.78 11.41
CA GLY A 54 2.41 -22.29 10.92
C GLY A 54 2.40 -22.78 9.46
N ASN A 55 1.25 -22.80 8.78
CA ASN A 55 1.21 -23.11 7.35
C ASN A 55 1.86 -21.98 6.52
N GLU A 56 2.40 -22.33 5.36
CA GLU A 56 2.97 -21.37 4.42
C GLU A 56 2.25 -21.41 3.06
N ILE A 57 2.09 -20.25 2.45
CA ILE A 57 1.54 -20.06 1.11
C ILE A 57 2.61 -19.38 0.26
N HIS A 58 2.90 -19.94 -0.91
CA HIS A 58 3.95 -19.43 -1.81
C HIS A 58 3.32 -18.91 -3.10
N GLY A 59 3.66 -17.69 -3.49
CA GLY A 59 3.14 -17.02 -4.68
C GLY A 59 2.08 -15.98 -4.36
N GLU A 60 2.25 -14.77 -4.89
CA GLU A 60 1.37 -13.62 -4.67
C GLU A 60 -0.09 -13.95 -5.01
N THR A 61 -0.36 -14.59 -6.15
CA THR A 61 -1.74 -14.96 -6.55
C THR A 61 -2.41 -15.91 -5.57
N ASP A 62 -1.66 -16.85 -4.98
CA ASP A 62 -2.22 -17.81 -4.02
C ASP A 62 -2.45 -17.19 -2.64
N ILE A 63 -1.65 -16.19 -2.27
CA ILE A 63 -1.86 -15.35 -1.08
C ILE A 63 -3.07 -14.44 -1.28
N ASP A 64 -3.20 -13.82 -2.46
CA ASP A 64 -4.23 -12.85 -2.83
C ASP A 64 -5.63 -13.46 -2.92
N VAL A 65 -5.76 -14.59 -3.62
CA VAL A 65 -7.05 -15.28 -3.84
C VAL A 65 -7.40 -16.18 -2.66
N ARG A 66 -6.39 -16.68 -1.95
CA ARG A 66 -6.46 -17.54 -0.76
C ARG A 66 -7.63 -18.53 -0.72
N LYS A 67 -7.45 -19.64 -1.44
CA LYS A 67 -8.46 -20.72 -1.57
C LYS A 67 -8.65 -21.58 -0.31
N SER A 68 -7.76 -21.50 0.67
CA SER A 68 -7.80 -22.26 1.92
C SER A 68 -7.24 -21.44 3.09
N HIS A 69 -7.55 -21.85 4.32
CA HIS A 69 -7.11 -21.19 5.56
C HIS A 69 -7.55 -19.72 5.71
N HIS A 70 -8.60 -19.25 5.01
CA HIS A 70 -9.01 -17.83 5.00
C HIS A 70 -9.28 -17.22 6.39
N GLU A 71 -9.62 -18.05 7.37
CA GLU A 71 -9.89 -17.62 8.76
C GLU A 71 -8.62 -17.54 9.63
N VAL A 72 -7.48 -18.04 9.13
CA VAL A 72 -6.20 -18.00 9.84
C VAL A 72 -5.44 -16.73 9.44
N PRO A 73 -5.11 -15.82 10.35
CA PRO A 73 -4.39 -14.60 10.00
C PRO A 73 -3.02 -14.87 9.38
N ILE A 74 -2.55 -13.95 8.53
CA ILE A 74 -1.14 -13.90 8.11
C ILE A 74 -0.33 -13.43 9.32
N SER A 75 0.70 -14.18 9.68
CA SER A 75 1.66 -13.81 10.72
C SER A 75 2.73 -12.88 10.15
N ASP A 76 3.32 -13.29 9.03
CA ASP A 76 4.33 -12.51 8.32
C ASP A 76 4.41 -12.93 6.85
N VAL A 77 4.88 -12.00 6.01
CA VAL A 77 5.32 -12.25 4.64
C VAL A 77 6.83 -12.01 4.50
N TYR A 78 7.42 -12.72 3.53
CA TYR A 78 8.84 -12.62 3.17
C TYR A 78 9.06 -12.99 1.70
N LEU A 79 10.25 -12.71 1.19
CA LEU A 79 10.67 -13.02 -0.18
C LEU A 79 11.64 -14.20 -0.21
N SER A 80 11.45 -15.13 -1.15
CA SER A 80 12.32 -16.30 -1.32
C SER A 80 12.61 -16.57 -2.81
N PRO A 81 13.88 -16.54 -3.26
CA PRO A 81 15.04 -16.03 -2.51
C PRO A 81 14.90 -14.54 -2.19
N SER A 82 15.71 -14.01 -1.28
CA SER A 82 15.78 -12.56 -1.09
C SER A 82 16.29 -11.87 -2.36
N ALA A 83 15.89 -10.62 -2.55
CA ALA A 83 16.19 -9.86 -3.76
C ALA A 83 16.69 -8.46 -3.41
N PRO A 84 17.80 -8.00 -4.01
CA PRO A 84 18.31 -6.65 -3.80
C PRO A 84 17.46 -5.62 -4.53
N ALA A 85 17.36 -4.42 -3.97
CA ALA A 85 16.73 -3.29 -4.66
C ALA A 85 17.47 -2.94 -5.96
N HIS A 86 16.71 -2.54 -6.97
CA HIS A 86 17.29 -1.89 -8.13
C HIS A 86 17.92 -0.55 -7.70
N PRO A 87 19.18 -0.22 -8.08
CA PRO A 87 19.85 0.98 -7.59
C PRO A 87 19.06 2.28 -7.78
N SER A 88 18.39 2.44 -8.93
CA SER A 88 17.58 3.63 -9.21
C SER A 88 16.38 3.81 -8.28
N VAL A 89 15.92 2.74 -7.61
CA VAL A 89 14.85 2.82 -6.60
C VAL A 89 15.39 3.48 -5.34
N LEU A 90 16.59 3.08 -4.89
CA LEU A 90 17.24 3.67 -3.73
C LEU A 90 17.59 5.14 -3.99
N GLU A 91 18.09 5.46 -5.18
CA GLU A 91 18.32 6.85 -5.62
C GLU A 91 17.01 7.66 -5.60
N ALA A 92 15.92 7.11 -6.15
CA ALA A 92 14.63 7.80 -6.16
C ALA A 92 14.07 8.05 -4.76
N ILE A 93 14.28 7.13 -3.81
CA ILE A 93 13.89 7.32 -2.40
C ILE A 93 14.75 8.37 -1.71
N ALA A 94 16.05 8.41 -2.00
CA ALA A 94 16.99 9.39 -1.45
C ALA A 94 16.70 10.81 -1.95
N ASP A 95 16.30 10.96 -3.22
CA ASP A 95 15.99 12.25 -3.85
C ASP A 95 14.55 12.73 -3.60
N ALA A 96 13.72 11.92 -2.95
CA ALA A 96 12.30 12.23 -2.76
C ALA A 96 12.08 13.32 -1.70
N ASP A 97 11.12 14.21 -1.94
CA ASP A 97 10.56 15.08 -0.89
C ASP A 97 9.52 14.32 -0.04
N ILE A 98 8.87 13.32 -0.64
CA ILE A 98 7.82 12.50 -0.02
C ILE A 98 7.89 11.07 -0.55
N VAL A 99 7.74 10.10 0.33
CA VAL A 99 7.49 8.70 0.02
C VAL A 99 6.04 8.39 0.39
N VAL A 100 5.24 7.96 -0.58
CA VAL A 100 3.85 7.55 -0.36
C VAL A 100 3.74 6.03 -0.46
N LEU A 101 3.28 5.39 0.62
CA LEU A 101 3.04 3.96 0.69
C LEU A 101 1.54 3.69 0.49
N GLY A 102 1.21 2.94 -0.56
CA GLY A 102 -0.18 2.62 -0.90
C GLY A 102 -0.93 3.76 -1.63
N PRO A 103 -2.26 3.65 -1.75
CA PRO A 103 -3.07 2.54 -1.27
C PRO A 103 -2.82 1.27 -2.10
N GLY A 104 -3.11 0.11 -1.52
CA GLY A 104 -2.97 -1.18 -2.18
C GLY A 104 -3.17 -2.31 -1.19
N ASP A 105 -3.24 -3.55 -1.68
CA ASP A 105 -3.34 -4.69 -0.77
C ASP A 105 -2.08 -4.78 0.09
N LEU A 106 -2.28 -4.90 1.40
CA LEU A 106 -1.22 -4.69 2.38
C LEU A 106 -0.08 -5.68 2.18
N TYR A 107 -0.41 -6.97 2.13
CA TYR A 107 0.57 -8.06 2.08
C TYR A 107 1.03 -8.40 0.66
N THR A 108 0.23 -8.10 -0.37
CA THR A 108 0.52 -8.47 -1.76
C THR A 108 0.90 -7.30 -2.66
N SER A 109 0.72 -6.05 -2.24
CA SER A 109 1.11 -4.86 -3.02
C SER A 109 2.06 -3.91 -2.29
N VAL A 110 1.80 -3.58 -1.03
CA VAL A 110 2.59 -2.55 -0.32
C VAL A 110 3.83 -3.17 0.34
N ILE A 111 3.64 -4.12 1.24
CA ILE A 111 4.74 -4.78 1.97
C ILE A 111 5.76 -5.47 1.07
N PRO A 112 5.40 -6.12 -0.06
CA PRO A 112 6.39 -6.76 -0.92
C PRO A 112 7.47 -5.82 -1.44
N ASN A 113 7.16 -4.54 -1.63
CA ASN A 113 8.16 -3.53 -2.00
C ASN A 113 9.12 -3.23 -0.85
N LEU A 114 8.63 -3.20 0.40
CA LEU A 114 9.44 -2.95 1.60
C LEU A 114 10.34 -4.14 1.96
N LEU A 115 9.95 -5.36 1.58
CA LEU A 115 10.72 -6.58 1.79
C LEU A 115 12.00 -6.68 0.94
N ILE A 116 12.09 -5.90 -0.13
CA ILE A 116 13.26 -5.87 -1.01
C ILE A 116 14.43 -5.26 -0.26
N GLU A 117 15.59 -5.93 -0.34
CA GLU A 117 16.75 -5.56 0.48
C GLU A 117 17.16 -4.11 0.22
N GLY A 118 17.21 -3.31 1.28
CA GLY A 118 17.58 -1.90 1.24
C GLY A 118 16.42 -0.93 1.11
N VAL A 119 15.21 -1.36 0.70
CA VAL A 119 14.08 -0.43 0.47
C VAL A 119 13.58 0.15 1.79
N ALA A 120 13.22 -0.69 2.77
CA ALA A 120 12.76 -0.21 4.07
C ALA A 120 13.82 0.69 4.76
N GLN A 121 15.10 0.33 4.67
CA GLN A 121 16.20 1.11 5.21
C GLN A 121 16.37 2.45 4.50
N ALA A 122 16.22 2.49 3.18
CA ALA A 122 16.27 3.73 2.41
C ALA A 122 15.11 4.66 2.75
N VAL A 123 13.90 4.12 2.92
CA VAL A 123 12.73 4.91 3.37
C VAL A 123 12.98 5.46 4.77
N ALA A 124 13.40 4.62 5.72
CA ALA A 124 13.66 5.03 7.10
C ALA A 124 14.83 6.02 7.25
N GLY A 125 15.81 5.98 6.35
CA GLY A 125 16.96 6.89 6.34
C GLY A 125 16.78 8.14 5.47
N SER A 126 15.65 8.27 4.76
CA SER A 126 15.40 9.40 3.86
C SER A 126 14.99 10.65 4.64
N ALA A 127 15.28 11.82 4.08
CA ALA A 127 14.73 13.09 4.56
C ALA A 127 13.30 13.35 4.06
N ALA A 128 12.80 12.49 3.16
CA ALA A 128 11.45 12.54 2.63
C ALA A 128 10.43 12.33 3.74
N LYS A 129 9.30 13.04 3.67
CA LYS A 129 8.14 12.69 4.50
C LYS A 129 7.59 11.33 4.09
N CYS A 130 7.46 10.39 5.02
CA CYS A 130 6.88 9.09 4.76
C CYS A 130 5.39 9.08 5.14
N ILE A 131 4.53 8.87 4.14
CA ILE A 131 3.07 8.91 4.29
C ILE A 131 2.49 7.56 3.90
N TYR A 132 1.70 6.97 4.78
CA TYR A 132 0.93 5.77 4.47
C TYR A 132 -0.52 6.12 4.11
N VAL A 133 -1.04 5.59 3.00
CA VAL A 133 -2.45 5.70 2.62
C VAL A 133 -3.16 4.39 2.95
N CYS A 134 -3.98 4.43 4.00
CA CYS A 134 -4.70 3.26 4.48
C CYS A 134 -5.80 2.81 3.52
N ASN A 135 -6.04 1.51 3.46
CA ASN A 135 -7.12 0.93 2.69
C ASN A 135 -8.47 1.42 3.21
N VAL A 136 -9.45 1.53 2.32
CA VAL A 136 -10.84 1.89 2.69
C VAL A 136 -11.59 0.68 3.25
N MET A 137 -11.28 -0.51 2.72
CA MET A 137 -11.94 -1.76 3.06
C MET A 137 -10.88 -2.80 3.46
N THR A 138 -11.23 -3.69 4.38
CA THR A 138 -10.47 -4.89 4.69
C THR A 138 -10.58 -5.91 3.55
N LYS A 139 -9.63 -6.83 3.49
CA LYS A 139 -9.60 -7.90 2.50
C LYS A 139 -9.66 -9.25 3.18
N HIS A 140 -10.66 -10.05 2.81
CA HIS A 140 -10.86 -11.37 3.39
C HIS A 140 -9.64 -12.27 3.14
N GLY A 141 -9.11 -12.86 4.21
CA GLY A 141 -7.94 -13.71 4.14
C GLY A 141 -6.60 -12.97 4.18
N GLU A 142 -6.58 -11.64 4.18
CA GLU A 142 -5.36 -10.86 4.38
C GLU A 142 -5.48 -9.98 5.63
N THR A 143 -6.47 -9.10 5.64
CA THR A 143 -6.64 -8.04 6.65
C THR A 143 -7.99 -8.13 7.34
N THR A 144 -8.56 -9.34 7.43
CA THR A 144 -9.81 -9.61 8.15
C THR A 144 -9.71 -9.07 9.59
N GLY A 145 -10.62 -8.19 9.98
CA GLY A 145 -10.67 -7.60 11.33
C GLY A 145 -9.63 -6.52 11.61
N PHE A 146 -8.84 -6.09 10.62
CA PHE A 146 -7.90 -4.99 10.81
C PHE A 146 -8.65 -3.67 11.01
N THR A 147 -8.27 -2.95 12.05
CA THR A 147 -8.59 -1.52 12.24
C THR A 147 -7.54 -0.65 11.55
N ALA A 148 -7.78 0.65 11.43
CA ALA A 148 -6.79 1.59 10.89
C ALA A 148 -5.44 1.50 11.65
N SER A 149 -5.47 1.41 12.98
CA SER A 149 -4.24 1.25 13.77
C SER A 149 -3.53 -0.09 13.51
N SER A 150 -4.27 -1.15 13.14
CA SER A 150 -3.67 -2.44 12.75
C SER A 150 -2.86 -2.31 11.45
N PHE A 151 -3.41 -1.64 10.43
CA PHE A 151 -2.68 -1.35 9.19
C PHE A 151 -1.42 -0.51 9.44
N ILE A 152 -1.54 0.58 10.22
CA ILE A 152 -0.42 1.48 10.52
C ILE A 152 0.71 0.72 11.25
N ARG A 153 0.37 -0.07 12.28
CA ARG A 153 1.36 -0.85 13.03
C ARG A 153 2.04 -1.88 12.15
N GLU A 154 1.31 -2.52 11.24
CA GLU A 154 1.89 -3.50 10.33
C GLU A 154 2.85 -2.87 9.33
N ILE A 155 2.53 -1.70 8.78
CA ILE A 155 3.49 -0.95 7.94
C ILE A 155 4.73 -0.56 8.74
N ASN A 156 4.57 0.01 9.94
CA ASN A 156 5.70 0.36 10.82
C ASN A 156 6.58 -0.85 11.14
N ARG A 157 5.98 -2.02 11.36
CA ARG A 157 6.71 -3.28 11.56
C ARG A 157 7.65 -3.60 10.39
N TYR A 158 7.18 -3.42 9.15
CA TYR A 158 7.98 -3.66 7.94
C TYR A 158 8.91 -2.52 7.56
N LEU A 159 8.67 -1.30 8.04
CA LEU A 159 9.61 -0.18 7.92
C LEU A 159 10.76 -0.25 8.95
N GLY A 160 10.65 -1.11 9.96
CA GLY A 160 11.67 -1.32 10.97
C GLY A 160 11.46 -0.55 12.28
N GLY A 161 10.31 0.10 12.47
CA GLY A 161 9.97 0.80 13.70
C GLY A 161 8.81 1.80 13.57
N PRO A 162 8.25 2.29 14.69
CA PRO A 162 7.14 3.24 14.70
C PRO A 162 7.53 4.67 14.28
N ASP A 163 8.82 5.01 14.31
CA ASP A 163 9.32 6.37 14.11
C ASP A 163 9.57 6.72 12.64
N VAL A 164 9.20 5.84 11.70
CA VAL A 164 9.44 6.04 10.25
C VAL A 164 8.26 6.72 9.56
N LEU A 165 7.02 6.41 9.93
CA LEU A 165 5.84 7.06 9.35
C LEU A 165 5.62 8.44 9.96
N ASP A 166 5.61 9.48 9.13
CA ASP A 166 5.26 10.83 9.56
C ASP A 166 3.74 11.04 9.62
N CYS A 167 3.00 10.35 8.74
CA CYS A 167 1.56 10.53 8.64
C CYS A 167 0.85 9.29 8.08
N ALA A 168 -0.37 9.04 8.54
CA ALA A 168 -1.32 8.14 7.90
C ALA A 168 -2.55 8.89 7.37
N VAL A 169 -2.90 8.62 6.12
CA VAL A 169 -4.12 9.11 5.47
C VAL A 169 -5.21 8.06 5.62
N LEU A 170 -6.30 8.43 6.27
CA LEU A 170 -7.43 7.54 6.56
C LEU A 170 -8.69 8.05 5.86
N ASN A 171 -9.42 7.15 5.22
CA ASN A 171 -10.72 7.47 4.68
C ASN A 171 -11.82 7.37 5.74
N TYR A 172 -12.53 8.47 5.96
CA TYR A 172 -13.79 8.49 6.70
C TYR A 172 -14.99 8.39 5.76
N HIS A 173 -16.02 7.66 6.19
CA HIS A 173 -17.34 7.68 5.56
C HIS A 173 -18.39 7.55 6.66
N GLU A 174 -19.43 8.38 6.59
CA GLU A 174 -20.56 8.32 7.54
C GLU A 174 -21.34 7.01 7.36
N SER A 175 -21.59 6.62 6.10
CA SER A 175 -22.14 5.31 5.76
C SER A 175 -21.84 4.94 4.30
N LEU A 176 -21.76 3.64 4.03
CA LEU A 176 -21.74 3.14 2.64
C LEU A 176 -23.17 3.00 2.12
N PRO A 177 -23.45 3.36 0.85
CA PRO A 177 -24.73 3.07 0.22
C PRO A 177 -25.06 1.58 0.35
N ARG A 178 -26.29 1.25 0.76
CA ARG A 178 -26.72 -0.13 1.06
C ARG A 178 -26.38 -1.16 -0.04
N PRO A 179 -26.57 -0.88 -1.34
CA PRO A 179 -26.21 -1.85 -2.39
C PRO A 179 -24.71 -2.17 -2.41
N LEU A 180 -23.87 -1.18 -2.09
CA LEU A 180 -22.43 -1.33 -2.05
C LEU A 180 -22.00 -2.10 -0.79
N TYR A 181 -22.57 -1.76 0.36
CA TYR A 181 -22.37 -2.50 1.60
C TYR A 181 -22.74 -3.99 1.44
N GLU A 182 -23.91 -4.30 0.87
CA GLU A 182 -24.36 -5.68 0.65
C GLU A 182 -23.44 -6.45 -0.32
N LYS A 183 -22.82 -5.75 -1.29
CA LYS A 183 -21.83 -6.34 -2.19
C LYS A 183 -20.55 -6.72 -1.44
N TYR A 184 -19.92 -5.78 -0.73
CA TYR A 184 -18.68 -6.05 0.02
C TYR A 184 -18.88 -7.05 1.16
N LYS A 185 -20.07 -7.05 1.79
CA LYS A 185 -20.42 -8.06 2.79
C LYS A 185 -20.41 -9.49 2.22
N LYS A 186 -20.83 -9.69 0.96
CA LYS A 186 -20.74 -11.02 0.30
C LYS A 186 -19.30 -11.46 0.07
N GLU A 187 -18.40 -10.49 -0.11
CA GLU A 187 -16.97 -10.69 -0.26
C GLU A 187 -16.24 -10.77 1.10
N ARG A 188 -16.97 -10.70 2.23
CA ARG A 188 -16.42 -10.64 3.60
C ARG A 188 -15.41 -9.51 3.79
N SER A 189 -15.64 -8.41 3.08
CA SER A 189 -14.86 -7.19 3.12
C SER A 189 -15.66 -6.13 3.87
N GLU A 190 -15.06 -5.52 4.87
CA GLU A 190 -15.69 -4.55 5.77
C GLU A 190 -14.96 -3.22 5.69
N PRO A 191 -15.65 -2.09 5.89
CA PRO A 191 -14.97 -0.81 5.93
C PRO A 191 -13.98 -0.78 7.09
N VAL A 192 -12.78 -0.23 6.84
CA VAL A 192 -11.75 -0.12 7.87
C VAL A 192 -12.24 0.86 8.94
N SER A 193 -12.33 0.38 10.18
CA SER A 193 -12.74 1.20 11.32
C SER A 193 -11.59 2.08 11.81
N ILE A 194 -11.90 3.31 12.18
CA ILE A 194 -10.93 4.28 12.69
C ILE A 194 -10.97 4.27 14.23
N ASP A 195 -10.02 3.58 14.83
CA ASP A 195 -9.76 3.55 16.27
C ASP A 195 -8.78 4.66 16.67
N LEU A 196 -9.28 5.90 16.72
CA LEU A 196 -8.48 7.15 16.85
C LEU A 196 -7.34 7.09 17.88
N GLY A 197 -7.63 6.74 19.13
CA GLY A 197 -6.61 6.73 20.20
C GLY A 197 -5.46 5.78 19.86
N ALA A 198 -5.78 4.57 19.40
CA ALA A 198 -4.79 3.58 18.96
C ALA A 198 -4.03 4.00 17.70
N CYS A 199 -4.64 4.82 16.84
CA CYS A 199 -3.96 5.39 15.67
C CYS A 199 -2.92 6.44 16.08
N TYR A 200 -3.25 7.36 16.99
CA TYR A 200 -2.31 8.38 17.49
C TYR A 200 -1.15 7.79 18.28
N GLU A 201 -1.33 6.61 18.89
CA GLU A 201 -0.22 5.84 19.47
C GLU A 201 0.72 5.24 18.41
N ALA A 202 0.22 5.01 17.19
CA ALA A 202 0.95 4.30 16.14
C ALA A 202 1.58 5.22 15.09
N VAL A 203 1.11 6.46 14.95
CA VAL A 203 1.66 7.46 14.01
C VAL A 203 1.46 8.87 14.56
N PRO A 204 2.44 9.78 14.42
CA PRO A 204 2.36 11.11 15.02
C PRO A 204 1.28 12.01 14.40
N ARG A 205 0.88 11.78 13.14
CA ARG A 205 -0.12 12.60 12.45
C ARG A 205 -1.11 11.74 11.68
N LEU A 206 -2.38 12.16 11.70
CA LEU A 206 -3.45 11.56 10.92
C LEU A 206 -4.03 12.60 9.96
N ALA A 207 -4.37 12.17 8.75
CA ALA A 207 -5.16 12.96 7.81
C ALA A 207 -6.44 12.19 7.51
N ILE A 208 -7.53 12.59 8.17
CA ILE A 208 -8.84 11.90 8.07
C ILE A 208 -9.75 12.72 7.17
N ARG A 209 -10.14 12.16 6.02
CA ARG A 209 -11.01 12.84 5.05
C ARG A 209 -11.97 11.86 4.38
N ALA A 210 -13.06 12.38 3.82
CA ALA A 210 -13.88 11.64 2.88
C ALA A 210 -13.17 11.59 1.52
N LEU A 211 -12.46 10.50 1.26
CA LEU A 211 -11.55 10.34 0.13
C LEU A 211 -12.07 9.34 -0.90
N THR A 212 -13.35 8.96 -0.85
CA THR A 212 -13.91 7.96 -1.76
C THR A 212 -14.67 8.60 -2.91
N ALA A 213 -14.49 8.04 -4.12
CA ALA A 213 -15.30 8.40 -5.27
C ALA A 213 -16.63 7.63 -5.25
N THR A 214 -17.72 8.28 -5.65
CA THR A 214 -19.01 7.61 -5.86
C THR A 214 -18.96 6.72 -7.11
N GLY A 215 -19.35 5.46 -7.00
CA GLY A 215 -19.37 4.52 -8.13
C GLY A 215 -19.84 3.11 -7.74
N ALA A 216 -19.62 2.15 -8.65
CA ALA A 216 -19.99 0.74 -8.45
C ALA A 216 -19.06 -0.04 -7.47
N LEU A 217 -17.97 0.60 -7.05
CA LEU A 217 -16.94 0.10 -6.14
C LEU A 217 -16.52 1.25 -5.21
N VAL A 218 -16.17 0.90 -3.96
CA VAL A 218 -15.50 1.82 -3.05
C VAL A 218 -14.04 1.89 -3.47
N ARG A 219 -13.57 3.09 -3.82
CA ARG A 219 -12.17 3.36 -4.15
C ARG A 219 -11.81 4.78 -3.75
N HIS A 220 -10.53 5.02 -3.52
CA HIS A 220 -10.03 6.37 -3.38
C HIS A 220 -10.35 7.19 -4.63
N ASP A 221 -10.82 8.41 -4.41
CA ASP A 221 -10.88 9.44 -5.43
C ASP A 221 -9.46 9.97 -5.67
N PRO A 222 -8.92 9.85 -6.90
CA PRO A 222 -7.54 10.20 -7.18
C PRO A 222 -7.27 11.70 -7.00
N ASP A 223 -8.25 12.57 -7.28
CA ASP A 223 -8.08 14.02 -7.20
C ASP A 223 -8.09 14.47 -5.73
N LEU A 224 -9.01 13.93 -4.92
CA LEU A 224 -9.05 14.22 -3.47
C LEU A 224 -7.82 13.68 -2.75
N LEU A 225 -7.37 12.47 -3.10
CA LEU A 225 -6.18 11.88 -2.52
C LEU A 225 -4.92 12.68 -2.91
N ALA A 226 -4.76 13.03 -4.19
CA ALA A 226 -3.64 13.83 -4.64
C ALA A 226 -3.61 15.22 -3.97
N ALA A 227 -4.76 15.89 -3.85
CA ALA A 227 -4.86 17.17 -3.15
C ALA A 227 -4.45 17.04 -1.66
N THR A 228 -4.89 15.96 -1.00
CA THR A 228 -4.53 15.69 0.40
C THR A 228 -3.03 15.45 0.55
N LEU A 229 -2.42 14.64 -0.34
CA LEU A 229 -0.98 14.38 -0.31
C LEU A 229 -0.16 15.66 -0.59
N MET A 230 -0.58 16.49 -1.54
CA MET A 230 0.07 17.78 -1.84
C MET A 230 -0.06 18.78 -0.69
N GLN A 231 -1.16 18.75 0.07
CA GLN A 231 -1.28 19.54 1.28
C GLN A 231 -0.26 19.08 2.34
N LEU A 232 -0.20 17.77 2.61
CA LEU A 232 0.73 17.18 3.58
C LEU A 232 2.21 17.40 3.19
N ALA A 233 2.50 17.47 1.88
CA ALA A 233 3.80 17.83 1.32
C ALA A 233 4.30 19.19 1.83
N VAL A 234 3.45 20.21 1.71
CA VAL A 234 3.79 21.61 1.92
C VAL A 234 3.69 22.01 3.39
N GLU A 235 2.80 21.36 4.14
CA GLU A 235 2.59 21.66 5.55
C GLU A 235 3.83 21.34 6.40
N SER A 236 4.31 22.32 7.16
CA SER A 236 5.32 22.07 8.20
C SER A 236 4.78 21.07 9.23
N PRO A 237 5.63 20.39 10.02
CA PRO A 237 5.20 19.38 11.00
C PRO A 237 4.12 19.84 12.01
N THR A 238 3.86 21.14 12.10
CA THR A 238 3.05 21.81 13.11
C THR A 238 1.58 22.06 12.77
N THR A 239 1.09 21.79 11.55
CA THR A 239 -0.36 21.92 11.26
C THR A 239 -1.08 20.60 11.56
N ILE A 240 -1.64 20.57 12.76
CA ILE A 240 -2.36 19.48 13.41
C ILE A 240 -3.81 19.44 12.88
N SER A 241 -4.33 18.25 12.55
CA SER A 241 -5.76 17.98 12.77
C SER A 241 -5.88 17.53 14.22
N ASP A 242 -6.50 18.37 15.05
CA ASP A 242 -6.54 18.14 16.49
C ASP A 242 -7.37 16.88 16.78
N GLU A 243 -6.99 16.09 17.79
CA GLU A 243 -7.76 14.89 18.19
C GLU A 243 -9.24 15.27 18.40
N SER A 244 -9.50 16.50 18.86
CA SER A 244 -10.84 17.07 18.99
C SER A 244 -11.58 17.33 17.67
N GLU A 245 -10.89 17.75 16.60
CA GLU A 245 -11.52 17.92 15.27
C GLU A 245 -11.79 16.58 14.60
N ALA A 246 -10.87 15.63 14.73
CA ALA A 246 -11.05 14.26 14.26
C ALA A 246 -12.19 13.55 15.03
N ALA A 247 -12.26 13.72 16.34
CA ALA A 247 -13.34 13.19 17.18
C ALA A 247 -14.69 13.82 16.83
N ALA A 248 -14.75 15.12 16.52
CA ALA A 248 -15.97 15.79 16.09
C ALA A 248 -16.48 15.30 14.72
N LEU A 249 -15.58 14.89 13.81
CA LEU A 249 -15.95 14.27 12.53
C LEU A 249 -16.52 12.85 12.72
N LEU A 250 -16.12 12.15 13.78
CA LEU A 250 -16.45 10.75 14.05
C LEU A 250 -17.57 10.56 15.09
N ALA A 251 -18.04 11.63 15.73
CA ALA A 251 -19.14 11.65 16.71
C ALA A 251 -20.50 11.82 16.03
#